data_AF-A0A366W100-F1
#
_entry.id   AF-A0A366W100-F1
#
_cell.length_a   1.000
_cell.length_b   1.000
_cell.length_c   1.000
_cell.angle_alpha   90.00
_cell.angle_beta   90.00
_cell.angle_gamma   90.00
#
_symmetry.space_group_name_H-M   'P 1'
#
loop_
_entity.id
_entity.type
_entity.pdbx_description
1 polymer ?
#
loop_
_entity_poly.entity_id
_entity_poly.type
_entity_poly.pdbx_seq_one_letter_code
_entity_poly.pdbx_strand_id
1 'polypeptide(L)' 'MNKKIERYGVNAVERPSIKATKNLDLSGLYGQQIVKSETKLALRTHKKTFQKLANM' A
#
# COMPACT_ATOMS: atom_id res chain seq x y z
N MET A 1 6.26 6.52 25.85
CA MET A 1 7.16 7.67 26.06
C MET A 1 8.59 7.28 25.75
N ASN A 2 9.24 7.91 24.75
CA ASN A 2 10.56 7.48 24.30
C ASN A 2 11.68 8.22 25.07
N LYS A 3 11.93 7.80 26.32
CA LYS A 3 12.90 8.41 27.27
C LYS A 3 14.34 8.55 26.74
N LYS A 4 14.67 7.90 25.62
CA LYS A 4 15.98 8.01 24.97
C LYS A 4 16.26 9.40 24.39
N ILE A 5 15.21 10.17 24.07
CA ILE A 5 15.30 11.46 23.39
C ILE A 5 15.70 12.60 24.35
N GLU A 6 15.42 12.45 25.65
CA GLU A 6 15.75 13.45 26.68
C GLU A 6 17.27 13.66 26.86
N ARG A 7 18.08 12.65 26.56
CA ARG A 7 19.55 12.76 26.56
C ARG A 7 20.10 13.76 25.53
N TYR A 8 19.29 14.13 24.55
CA TYR A 8 19.65 15.11 23.52
C TYR A 8 19.05 16.50 23.78
N GLY A 9 18.58 16.78 25.01
CA GLY A 9 18.04 18.09 25.40
C GLY A 9 16.63 18.39 24.85
N VAL A 10 15.92 17.36 24.35
CA VAL A 10 14.58 17.49 23.78
C VAL A 10 13.55 16.88 24.73
N ASN A 11 12.53 17.66 25.09
CA ASN A 11 11.45 17.23 25.97
C ASN A 11 10.55 16.19 25.27
N ALA A 12 10.38 15.03 25.90
CA ALA A 12 9.52 13.97 25.39
C ALA A 12 8.05 14.29 25.65
N VAL A 13 7.36 14.86 24.65
CA VAL A 13 5.91 15.13 24.71
C VAL A 13 5.13 13.86 24.36
N GLU A 14 4.06 13.58 25.11
CA GLU A 14 3.13 12.50 24.78
C GLU A 14 2.33 12.86 23.52
N ARG A 15 2.61 12.14 22.43
CA ARG A 15 1.88 12.31 21.16
C ARG A 15 0.83 11.21 21.04
N PRO A 16 -0.42 11.53 20.67
CA PRO A 16 -1.42 10.51 20.38
C PRO A 16 -0.93 9.62 19.23
N SER A 17 -1.04 8.31 19.41
CA SER A 17 -0.70 7.34 18.37
C SER A 17 -1.80 7.33 17.32
N ILE A 18 -1.60 8.11 16.25
CA ILE A 18 -2.51 8.11 15.10
C ILE A 18 -2.19 6.88 14.26
N LYS A 19 -3.06 5.86 14.34
CA LYS A 19 -2.97 4.69 13.44
C LYS A 19 -3.33 5.14 12.03
N ALA A 20 -2.47 4.85 11.06
CA ALA A 20 -2.79 5.11 9.67
C ALA A 20 -4.00 4.26 9.23
N THR A 21 -5.11 4.90 8.89
CA THR A 21 -6.25 4.25 8.23
C THR A 21 -5.88 3.99 6.78
N LYS A 22 -5.33 2.80 6.51
CA LYS A 22 -5.05 2.34 5.14
C LYS A 22 -6.34 1.79 4.53
N ASN A 23 -7.31 2.67 4.28
CA ASN A 23 -8.52 2.30 3.54
C ASN A 23 -8.26 2.56 2.05
N LEU A 24 -8.02 1.49 1.29
CA LEU A 24 -7.96 1.54 -0.16
C LEU A 24 -9.34 1.19 -0.71
N ASP A 25 -10.12 2.19 -1.12
CA ASP A 25 -11.37 1.99 -1.83
C ASP A 25 -11.12 1.93 -3.34
N LEU A 26 -11.39 0.78 -3.94
CA LEU A 26 -11.19 0.51 -5.36
C LEU A 26 -12.46 0.76 -6.21
N SER A 27 -13.58 1.14 -5.58
CA SER A 27 -14.88 1.26 -6.25
C SER A 27 -14.99 2.49 -7.15
N GLY A 28 -14.30 3.58 -6.78
CA GLY A 28 -14.31 4.84 -7.52
C GLY A 28 -13.49 4.81 -8.82
N LEU A 29 -13.62 5.88 -9.62
CA LEU A 29 -12.92 6.03 -10.91
C LEU A 29 -11.38 5.86 -10.79
N TYR A 30 -10.79 6.43 -9.73
CA TYR A 30 -9.36 6.26 -9.43
C TYR A 30 -9.00 4.82 -9.09
N GLY A 31 -9.84 4.14 -8.31
CA GLY A 31 -9.67 2.72 -7.99
C GLY A 31 -9.69 1.84 -9.22
N GLN A 32 -10.63 2.10 -10.14
CA GLN A 32 -10.70 1.41 -11.43
C GLN A 32 -9.46 1.63 -12.28
N GLN A 33 -8.88 2.84 -12.27
CA GLN A 33 -7.64 3.11 -12.98
C GLN A 33 -6.46 2.32 -12.41
N ILE A 34 -6.34 2.24 -11.08
CA ILE A 34 -5.33 1.43 -10.40
C ILE A 34 -5.45 -0.03 -10.85
N VAL A 35 -6.64 -0.61 -10.73
CA VAL A 35 -6.91 -1.99 -11.13
C VAL A 35 -6.53 -2.22 -12.60
N LYS A 36 -6.93 -1.33 -13.52
CA LYS A 36 -6.59 -1.45 -14.94
C LYS A 36 -5.08 -1.41 -15.18
N SER A 37 -4.37 -0.48 -14.52
CA SER A 37 -2.93 -0.31 -14.69
C SER A 37 -2.14 -1.52 -14.19
N GLU A 38 -2.46 -2.01 -13.00
CA GLU A 38 -1.82 -3.17 -12.38
C GLU A 38 -2.13 -4.46 -13.15
N THR A 39 -3.39 -4.64 -13.54
CA THR A 39 -3.79 -5.81 -14.35
C THR A 39 -3.04 -5.85 -15.68
N LYS A 40 -2.89 -4.70 -16.35
CA LYS A 40 -2.13 -4.60 -17.60
C LYS A 40 -0.66 -4.96 -17.41
N LEU A 41 -0.06 -4.51 -16.31
CA LEU A 41 1.32 -4.85 -15.98
C LEU A 41 1.48 -6.36 -15.74
N ALA A 42 0.60 -6.95 -14.92
CA ALA A 42 0.62 -8.37 -14.61
C ALA A 42 0.49 -9.26 -15.86
N LEU A 43 -0.45 -8.92 -16.76
CA LEU A 43 -0.65 -9.64 -18.03
C LEU A 43 0.59 -9.57 -18.93
N ARG A 44 1.28 -8.43 -18.97
CA ARG A 44 2.51 -8.26 -19.77
C ARG A 44 3.66 -9.08 -19.17
N THR A 45 3.84 -9.03 -17.86
CA THR A 45 4.93 -9.71 -17.16
C THR A 45 4.75 -11.23 -17.21
N HIS A 46 3.53 -11.74 -17.07
CA HIS A 46 3.25 -13.17 -16.91
C HIS A 46 2.45 -13.78 -18.08
N LYS A 47 2.75 -13.38 -19.32
CA LYS A 47 2.00 -13.82 -20.51
C LYS A 47 1.85 -15.35 -20.62
N LYS A 48 2.93 -16.12 -20.39
CA LYS A 48 2.91 -17.59 -20.48
C LYS A 48 2.03 -18.24 -19.41
N THR A 49 2.01 -17.68 -18.20
CA THR A 49 1.19 -18.17 -17.09
C THR A 49 -0.30 -17.99 -17.42
N PHE A 50 -0.68 -16.81 -17.88
CA PHE A 50 -2.06 -16.54 -18.27
C PHE A 50 -2.48 -17.33 -19.50
N GLN A 51 -1.58 -17.55 -20.47
CA GLN A 51 -1.86 -18.41 -21.62
C GLN A 51 -2.09 -19.87 -21.22
N LYS A 52 -1.34 -20.38 -20.23
CA LYS A 52 -1.57 -21.73 -19.69
C LYS A 52 -2.91 -21.82 -18.95
N LEU A 53 -3.23 -20.82 -18.13
CA LEU A 53 -4.51 -20.76 -17.40
C LEU A 53 -5.72 -20.66 -18.34
N ALA A 54 -5.60 -19.97 -19.48
CA ALA A 54 -6.67 -19.85 -20.46
C ALA A 54 -6.96 -21.17 -21.21
N ASN A 55 -6.01 -22.11 -21.21
CA ASN A 55 -6.10 -23.41 -21.88
C ASN A 55 -6.35 -24.57 -20.90
N MET A 56 -6.55 -24.28 -19.61
CA MET A 56 -6.97 -25.26 -18.58
C MET A 56 -8.49 -25.34 -18.53
#